data_AF-A0A955JGN6-F1
#
_entry.id   AF-A0A955JGN6-F1
#
_cell.length_a   1.000
_cell.length_b   1.000
_cell.length_c   1.000
_cell.angle_alpha   90.00
_cell.angle_beta   90.00
_cell.angle_gamma   90.00
#
_symmetry.space_group_name_H-M   'P 1'
#
loop_
_entity.id
_entity.type
_entity.pdbx_description
1 polymer ?
#
loop_
_entity_poly.entity_id
_entity_poly.type
_entity_poly.pdbx_seq_one_letter_code
_entity_poly.pdbx_strand_id
1 'polypeptide(L)'
;MIHGVVEGEIWSTIKVGSLVGRSLLLVRPDGPTNHRPDLETFAEIVAVDCVGAGVGDRVIVALGRAARNALGDEHSACEAAIVGVVDGLRRASEPPSDDDPPSPKKTSSRKKSAPKKAAAKKVKPSTKKKRGPRASESTGDLFDNPGQRESDEDMPDFDIDEAVDDESGS
;
A
#
# COMPACT_ATOMS: atom_id res chain seq x y z
N MET A 1 -9.36 3.02 -9.05
CA MET A 1 -8.85 4.40 -9.05
C MET A 1 -10.05 5.31 -9.14
N ILE A 2 -9.97 6.48 -8.52
CA ILE A 2 -10.99 7.53 -8.55
C ILE A 2 -10.32 8.85 -8.97
N HIS A 3 -11.09 9.90 -9.20
CA HIS A 3 -10.57 11.26 -9.34
C HIS A 3 -11.25 12.19 -8.34
N GLY A 4 -10.58 13.28 -7.98
CA GLY A 4 -11.05 14.23 -6.97
C GLY A 4 -10.21 15.50 -6.97
N VAL A 5 -10.52 16.42 -6.07
CA VAL A 5 -9.76 17.65 -5.84
C VAL A 5 -9.06 17.55 -4.49
N VAL A 6 -7.80 17.99 -4.42
CA VAL A 6 -7.10 18.17 -3.15
C VAL A 6 -7.68 19.39 -2.43
N GLU A 7 -8.27 19.19 -1.26
CA GLU A 7 -8.86 20.28 -0.46
C GLU A 7 -7.93 20.77 0.65
N GLY A 8 -6.93 19.98 1.04
CA GLY A 8 -5.97 20.38 2.07
C GLY A 8 -4.84 19.38 2.29
N GLU A 9 -3.95 19.72 3.22
CA GLU A 9 -2.85 18.89 3.69
C GLU A 9 -3.13 18.37 5.10
N ILE A 10 -2.64 17.18 5.42
CA ILE A 10 -2.75 16.57 6.75
C ILE A 10 -1.35 16.24 7.27
N TRP A 11 -1.07 16.64 8.51
CA TRP A 11 0.11 16.20 9.23
C TRP A 11 -0.27 15.42 10.48
N SER A 12 0.58 14.45 10.83
CA SER A 12 0.58 13.83 12.15
C SER A 12 2.03 13.72 12.64
N THR A 13 2.23 13.98 13.93
CA THR A 13 3.48 13.76 14.65
C THR A 13 3.66 12.29 15.02
N ILE A 14 2.58 11.58 15.34
CA ILE A 14 2.56 10.16 15.71
C ILE A 14 1.98 9.35 14.55
N LYS A 15 2.81 8.52 13.92
CA LYS A 15 2.44 7.67 12.77
C LYS A 15 3.40 6.49 12.63
N VAL A 16 2.93 5.43 11.97
CA VAL A 16 3.78 4.26 11.67
C VAL A 16 4.94 4.63 10.74
N GLY A 17 6.05 3.91 10.85
CA GLY A 17 7.28 4.18 10.10
C GLY A 17 7.09 4.29 8.58
N SER A 18 6.17 3.51 8.00
CA SER A 18 5.87 3.54 6.55
C SER A 18 5.07 4.77 6.06
N LEU A 19 4.74 5.70 6.95
CA LEU A 19 4.17 7.03 6.65
C LEU A 19 5.13 8.18 7.05
N VAL A 20 6.33 7.89 7.53
CA VAL A 20 7.37 8.90 7.80
C VAL A 20 7.95 9.40 6.48
N GLY A 21 8.18 10.71 6.37
CA GLY A 21 8.70 11.34 5.15
C GLY A 21 7.72 11.40 3.97
N ARG A 22 6.44 11.07 4.18
CA ARG A 22 5.39 11.08 3.15
C ARG A 22 4.42 12.23 3.38
N SER A 23 4.08 12.95 2.31
CA SER A 23 3.02 13.97 2.33
C SER A 23 1.65 13.29 2.32
N LEU A 24 0.71 13.77 3.13
CA LEU A 24 -0.66 13.27 3.22
C LEU A 24 -1.60 14.41 2.81
N LEU A 25 -2.39 14.18 1.76
CA LEU A 25 -3.32 15.16 1.22
C LEU A 25 -4.76 14.69 1.41
N LEU A 26 -5.63 15.63 1.75
CA LEU A 26 -7.07 15.42 1.85
C LEU A 26 -7.70 15.59 0.47
N VAL A 27 -8.29 14.53 -0.07
CA VAL A 27 -8.89 14.52 -1.41
C VAL A 27 -10.38 14.27 -1.32
N ARG A 28 -11.17 15.21 -1.86
CA ARG A 28 -12.61 15.03 -2.06
C ARG A 28 -12.87 14.46 -3.46
N PRO A 29 -13.50 13.28 -3.63
CA PRO A 29 -13.79 12.70 -4.93
C PRO A 29 -14.76 13.57 -5.75
N ASP A 30 -14.44 13.75 -7.03
CA ASP A 30 -15.28 14.47 -7.99
C ASP A 30 -16.21 13.47 -8.67
N GLY A 31 -17.45 13.34 -8.20
CA GLY A 31 -18.43 12.47 -8.84
C GLY A 31 -19.80 12.52 -8.18
N PRO A 32 -20.87 12.17 -8.90
CA PRO A 32 -22.17 12.00 -8.26
C PRO A 32 -22.11 10.79 -7.31
N THR A 33 -22.37 11.02 -6.02
CA THR A 33 -22.57 9.99 -4.99
C THR A 33 -23.88 9.22 -5.19
N ASN A 34 -24.19 8.87 -6.44
CA ASN A 34 -25.34 8.07 -6.82
C ASN A 34 -25.11 6.62 -6.36
N HIS A 35 -25.47 6.36 -5.10
CA HIS A 35 -26.51 5.39 -4.78
C HIS A 35 -26.92 5.36 -3.30
N ARG A 36 -26.42 6.27 -2.45
CA ARG A 36 -26.78 6.33 -1.02
C ARG A 36 -26.84 7.78 -0.47
N PRO A 37 -28.04 8.37 -0.30
CA PRO A 37 -28.21 9.69 0.32
C PRO A 37 -28.00 9.67 1.86
N ASP A 38 -27.72 8.50 2.44
CA ASP A 38 -27.29 8.28 3.83
C ASP A 38 -25.77 8.44 4.04
N LEU A 39 -24.99 8.73 2.99
CA LEU A 39 -23.52 8.82 3.01
C LEU A 39 -22.96 10.20 2.61
N GLU A 40 -23.75 11.27 2.71
CA GLU A 40 -23.30 12.64 2.39
C GLU A 40 -22.21 13.17 3.35
N THR A 41 -21.96 12.51 4.49
CA THR A 41 -21.08 13.01 5.57
C THR A 41 -19.65 12.46 5.57
N PHE A 42 -19.35 11.42 4.78
CA PHE A 42 -18.01 10.78 4.80
C PHE A 42 -17.49 10.53 3.37
N ALA A 43 -17.15 11.63 2.68
CA ALA A 43 -16.75 11.63 1.28
C ALA A 43 -15.36 12.27 1.05
N GLU A 44 -14.46 12.20 2.04
CA GLU A 44 -13.08 12.68 1.93
C GLU A 44 -12.10 11.53 2.17
N ILE A 45 -10.99 11.50 1.45
CA ILE A 45 -10.00 10.42 1.48
C ILE A 45 -8.62 11.02 1.73
N VAL A 46 -7.94 10.54 2.76
CA VAL A 46 -6.52 10.86 2.99
C VAL A 46 -5.68 10.02 2.05
N ALA A 47 -4.98 10.65 1.11
CA ALA A 47 -4.11 10.01 0.15
C ALA A 47 -2.65 10.42 0.35
N VAL A 48 -1.71 9.49 0.19
CA VAL A 48 -0.28 9.83 0.12
C VAL A 48 0.01 10.47 -1.23
N ASP A 49 0.67 11.62 -1.24
CA ASP A 49 1.15 12.21 -2.49
C ASP A 49 2.46 11.56 -2.96
N CYS A 50 2.48 11.14 -4.22
CA CYS A 50 3.64 10.58 -4.91
C CYS A 50 4.15 11.47 -6.06
N VAL A 51 3.44 12.56 -6.39
CA VAL A 51 3.62 13.31 -7.66
C VAL A 51 3.88 14.80 -7.47
N GLY A 52 3.65 15.36 -6.28
CA GLY A 52 3.79 16.79 -6.00
C GLY A 52 2.50 17.57 -6.30
N ALA A 53 1.35 17.02 -5.92
CA ALA A 53 0.06 17.70 -6.08
C ALA A 53 -0.15 18.77 -5.00
N GLY A 54 -0.67 19.93 -5.38
CA GLY A 54 -1.02 21.03 -4.47
C GLY A 54 -2.50 21.08 -4.11
N VAL A 55 -2.84 21.91 -3.12
CA VAL A 55 -4.24 22.21 -2.78
C VAL A 55 -4.91 22.92 -3.95
N GLY A 56 -6.09 22.44 -4.34
CA GLY A 56 -6.84 22.87 -5.52
C GLY A 56 -6.60 22.02 -6.77
N ASP A 57 -5.57 21.18 -6.81
CA ASP A 57 -5.31 20.30 -7.97
C ASP A 57 -6.36 19.20 -8.08
N ARG A 58 -6.81 18.94 -9.31
CA ARG A 58 -7.57 17.73 -9.62
C ARG A 58 -6.60 16.57 -9.80
N VAL A 59 -6.82 15.48 -9.07
CA VAL A 59 -5.90 14.34 -8.95
C VAL A 59 -6.57 13.02 -9.27
N ILE A 60 -5.76 12.03 -9.67
CA ILE A 60 -6.13 10.61 -9.79
C ILE A 60 -5.60 9.86 -8.58
N VAL A 61 -6.49 9.19 -7.86
CA VAL A 61 -6.16 8.43 -6.65
C VAL A 61 -6.25 6.93 -6.93
N ALA A 62 -5.14 6.22 -6.71
CA ALA A 62 -5.09 4.76 -6.64
C ALA A 62 -5.49 4.29 -5.23
N LEU A 63 -6.12 3.12 -5.15
CA LEU A 63 -6.63 2.54 -3.90
C LEU A 63 -6.10 1.12 -3.67
N GLY A 64 -5.98 0.71 -2.40
CA GLY A 64 -5.53 -0.60 -1.96
C GLY A 64 -4.11 -0.95 -2.43
N ARG A 65 -3.92 -2.17 -2.95
CA ARG A 65 -2.60 -2.64 -3.42
C ARG A 65 -2.01 -1.75 -4.53
N ALA A 66 -2.84 -1.10 -5.34
CA ALA A 66 -2.36 -0.20 -6.40
C ALA A 66 -1.67 1.05 -5.82
N ALA A 67 -2.16 1.59 -4.69
CA ALA A 67 -1.52 2.70 -3.99
C ALA A 67 -0.13 2.29 -3.46
N ARG A 68 -0.06 1.13 -2.80
CA ARG A 68 1.19 0.60 -2.23
C ARG A 68 2.24 0.27 -3.28
N ASN A 69 1.82 -0.23 -4.45
CA ASN A 69 2.70 -0.44 -5.59
C ASN A 69 3.23 0.88 -6.16
N ALA A 70 2.42 1.94 -6.22
CA ALA A 70 2.87 3.27 -6.65
C ALA A 70 3.88 3.89 -5.67
N LEU A 71 3.76 3.57 -4.38
CA LEU A 71 4.68 3.99 -3.31
C LEU A 71 5.95 3.15 -3.20
N GLY A 72 6.10 2.09 -4.00
CA GLY A 72 7.23 1.16 -3.92
C GLY A 72 7.32 0.34 -2.63
N ASP A 73 6.25 0.29 -1.83
CA ASP A 73 6.20 -0.35 -0.51
C ASP A 73 4.89 -1.13 -0.33
N GLU A 74 4.92 -2.44 -0.61
CA GLU A 74 3.78 -3.34 -0.47
C GLU A 74 3.23 -3.47 0.96
N HIS A 75 4.05 -3.14 1.97
CA HIS A 75 3.75 -3.25 3.40
C HIS A 75 3.35 -1.90 4.03
N SER A 76 3.33 -0.81 3.27
CA SER A 76 2.92 0.50 3.76
C SER A 76 1.51 0.47 4.38
N ALA A 77 1.27 1.23 5.44
CA ALA A 77 -0.07 1.41 6.00
C ALA A 77 -0.95 2.37 5.16
N CYS A 78 -0.73 2.38 3.85
CA CYS A 78 -1.39 3.24 2.89
C CYS A 78 -2.51 2.48 2.17
N GLU A 79 -3.70 3.09 2.17
CA GLU A 79 -4.84 2.66 1.36
C GLU A 79 -5.01 3.51 0.09
N ALA A 80 -4.72 4.81 0.12
CA ALA A 80 -4.90 5.71 -1.01
C ALA A 80 -3.61 6.46 -1.36
N ALA A 81 -3.27 6.55 -2.64
CA ALA A 81 -2.12 7.33 -3.11
C ALA A 81 -2.49 8.11 -4.37
N ILE A 82 -2.04 9.36 -4.46
CA ILE A 82 -2.16 10.17 -5.67
C ILE A 82 -1.11 9.68 -6.68
N VAL A 83 -1.57 9.30 -7.86
CA VAL A 83 -0.75 8.72 -8.93
C VAL A 83 -0.65 9.61 -10.17
N GLY A 84 -1.27 10.80 -10.14
CA GLY A 84 -1.17 11.80 -11.19
C GLY A 84 -2.10 12.99 -10.95
N VAL A 85 -1.72 14.13 -11.52
CA VAL A 85 -2.57 15.33 -11.65
C VAL A 85 -3.36 15.24 -12.97
N VAL A 86 -4.54 15.86 -13.03
CA VAL A 86 -5.46 15.80 -14.17
C VAL A 86 -5.42 17.11 -14.95
N ASP A 87 -4.78 17.09 -16.13
CA ASP A 87 -4.73 18.25 -17.03
C ASP A 87 -6.09 18.62 -17.63
N GLY A 88 -6.99 17.63 -17.81
CA GLY A 88 -8.29 17.84 -18.42
C GLY A 88 -9.25 16.66 -18.24
N LEU A 89 -10.54 16.96 -18.10
CA LEU A 89 -11.62 15.99 -18.00
C LEU A 89 -12.74 16.39 -18.96
N ARG A 90 -12.87 15.66 -20.07
CA ARG A 90 -13.98 15.85 -21.01
C ARG A 90 -15.08 14.82 -20.77
N ARG A 91 -16.32 15.27 -20.61
CA ARG A 91 -17.49 14.39 -20.43
C ARG A 91 -18.06 13.98 -21.79
N ALA A 92 -18.65 12.80 -21.87
CA ALA A 92 -19.25 12.29 -23.11
C ALA A 92 -20.46 13.11 -23.61
N SER A 93 -21.04 13.94 -22.73
CA SER A 93 -22.11 14.91 -23.04
C SER A 93 -21.61 16.18 -23.74
N GLU A 94 -20.30 16.42 -23.78
CA GLU A 94 -19.71 17.65 -24.31
C GLU A 94 -19.15 17.40 -25.73
N PRO A 95 -19.56 18.22 -26.73
CA PRO A 95 -18.97 18.16 -28.06
C PRO A 95 -17.47 18.47 -28.01
N PRO A 96 -16.67 18.00 -28.97
CA PRO A 96 -15.25 18.35 -29.03
C PRO A 96 -15.11 19.86 -29.19
N SER A 97 -14.40 20.49 -28.26
CA SER A 97 -13.91 21.85 -28.41
C SER A 97 -12.63 21.86 -29.23
N ASP A 98 -12.35 22.95 -29.95
CA ASP A 98 -11.12 23.06 -30.76
C ASP A 98 -9.84 23.11 -29.90
N ASP A 99 -9.97 23.43 -28.61
CA ASP A 99 -8.91 23.47 -27.60
C ASP A 99 -8.67 22.11 -26.88
N ASP A 100 -9.51 21.09 -27.12
CA ASP A 100 -9.32 19.76 -26.51
C ASP A 100 -8.00 19.11 -27.00
N PRO A 101 -7.17 18.53 -26.11
CA PRO A 101 -5.97 17.82 -26.52
C PRO A 101 -6.35 16.65 -27.46
N PRO A 102 -5.60 16.43 -28.57
CA PRO A 102 -5.97 15.48 -29.59
C PRO A 102 -6.11 14.08 -28.99
N SER A 103 -7.34 13.53 -29.05
CA SER A 103 -7.66 12.29 -28.36
C SER A 103 -6.64 11.19 -28.70
N PRO A 104 -6.11 10.46 -27.70
CA PRO A 104 -5.08 9.46 -27.93
C PRO A 104 -5.57 8.44 -28.96
N LYS A 105 -4.95 8.45 -30.15
CA LYS A 105 -5.35 7.60 -31.28
C LYS A 105 -5.35 6.16 -30.78
N LYS A 106 -6.49 5.47 -30.93
CA LYS A 106 -6.65 4.05 -30.54
C LYS A 106 -5.64 3.20 -31.30
N THR A 107 -4.44 3.03 -30.76
CA THR A 107 -3.46 2.07 -31.28
C THR A 107 -4.04 0.70 -31.04
N SER A 108 -4.60 0.10 -32.10
CA SER A 108 -5.11 -1.27 -32.08
C SER A 108 -4.05 -2.16 -31.45
N SER A 109 -4.35 -2.75 -30.30
CA SER A 109 -3.42 -3.62 -29.59
C SER A 109 -3.20 -4.88 -30.42
N ARG A 110 -2.16 -4.82 -31.26
CA ARG A 110 -1.74 -5.91 -32.14
C ARG A 110 -1.50 -7.14 -31.28
N LYS A 111 -2.44 -8.08 -31.39
CA LYS A 111 -2.54 -9.37 -30.70
C LYS A 111 -1.13 -9.94 -30.43
N LYS A 112 -0.62 -9.81 -29.20
CA LYS A 112 0.66 -10.43 -28.80
C LYS A 112 0.46 -11.94 -28.83
N SER A 113 0.88 -12.55 -29.93
CA SER A 113 0.91 -14.00 -30.12
C SER A 113 1.76 -14.65 -29.03
N ALA A 114 1.19 -15.61 -28.31
CA ALA A 114 1.93 -16.38 -27.31
C ALA A 114 3.13 -17.11 -27.94
N PRO A 115 4.29 -17.21 -27.24
CA PRO A 115 5.42 -17.98 -27.72
C PRO A 115 5.07 -19.48 -27.70
N LYS A 116 5.16 -20.14 -28.86
CA LYS A 116 5.04 -21.61 -28.97
C LYS A 116 6.19 -22.26 -28.19
N LYS A 117 5.89 -22.98 -27.10
CA LYS A 117 6.88 -23.88 -26.49
C LYS A 117 7.22 -25.02 -27.47
N ALA A 118 8.48 -25.09 -27.86
CA ALA A 118 9.00 -26.19 -28.67
C ALA A 118 9.07 -27.50 -27.87
N ALA A 119 9.03 -28.63 -28.58
CA ALA A 119 8.91 -29.95 -27.98
C ALA A 119 10.20 -30.44 -27.29
N ALA A 120 10.04 -31.06 -26.11
CA ALA A 120 11.06 -31.91 -25.49
C ALA A 120 10.73 -33.40 -25.70
N LYS A 121 11.76 -34.23 -25.84
CA LYS A 121 11.73 -35.55 -26.49
C LYS A 121 11.25 -36.66 -25.54
N LYS A 122 10.40 -37.58 -26.03
CA LYS A 122 9.97 -38.78 -25.27
C LYS A 122 11.15 -39.72 -25.00
N VAL A 123 11.25 -40.22 -23.76
CA VAL A 123 12.00 -41.44 -23.40
C VAL A 123 11.02 -42.40 -22.71
N LYS A 124 11.09 -43.70 -23.03
CA LYS A 124 10.19 -44.76 -22.52
C LYS A 124 10.84 -45.56 -21.36
N PRO A 125 10.05 -46.28 -20.53
CA PRO A 125 10.49 -46.74 -19.20
C PRO A 125 11.05 -48.17 -19.16
N SER A 126 11.82 -48.49 -18.11
CA SER A 126 12.31 -49.86 -17.83
C SER A 126 12.30 -50.24 -16.34
N THR A 127 11.33 -51.08 -15.98
CA THR A 127 11.45 -52.27 -15.08
C THR A 127 12.19 -52.20 -13.73
N LYS A 128 11.43 -51.91 -12.67
CA LYS A 128 11.22 -52.72 -11.43
C LYS A 128 12.29 -53.77 -11.03
N LYS A 129 12.88 -53.64 -9.82
CA LYS A 129 13.34 -54.80 -9.00
C LYS A 129 13.22 -54.51 -7.49
N LYS A 130 12.51 -55.39 -6.75
CA LYS A 130 12.45 -55.40 -5.27
C LYS A 130 13.77 -55.92 -4.67
N ARG A 131 14.08 -55.55 -3.42
CA ARG A 131 14.60 -56.43 -2.34
C ARG A 131 14.41 -55.76 -0.96
N GLY A 132 14.35 -56.56 0.10
CA GLY A 132 13.81 -56.21 1.42
C GLY A 132 14.85 -55.90 2.54
N PRO A 133 14.48 -56.09 3.83
CA PRO A 133 14.91 -55.19 4.93
C PRO A 133 15.95 -55.75 5.93
N ARG A 134 16.51 -54.84 6.75
CA ARG A 134 17.12 -54.99 8.11
C ARG A 134 16.87 -53.63 8.84
N ALA A 135 16.38 -53.53 10.08
CA ALA A 135 16.90 -54.00 11.39
C ALA A 135 18.27 -53.37 11.76
N SER A 136 18.54 -52.85 12.96
CA SER A 136 17.74 -52.53 14.18
C SER A 136 18.63 -51.71 15.16
N GLU A 137 18.04 -51.08 16.19
CA GLU A 137 18.74 -50.44 17.35
C GLU A 137 19.66 -49.22 16.99
N SER A 138 20.09 -48.31 17.89
CA SER A 138 20.00 -48.16 19.35
C SER A 138 19.93 -46.67 19.80
N THR A 139 19.16 -46.42 20.86
CA THR A 139 19.36 -45.56 22.05
C THR A 139 20.60 -44.64 22.21
N GLY A 140 20.38 -43.48 22.88
CA GLY A 140 21.37 -42.51 23.41
C GLY A 140 21.60 -41.29 22.51
N ASP A 141 21.82 -40.05 22.97
CA ASP A 141 21.74 -39.38 24.29
C ASP A 141 21.37 -37.89 24.02
N LEU A 142 20.48 -37.23 24.76
CA LEU A 142 20.71 -36.54 26.04
C LEU A 142 21.97 -35.63 26.10
N PHE A 143 21.87 -34.47 25.43
CA PHE A 143 22.60 -33.23 25.74
C PHE A 143 21.51 -32.15 25.85
N ASP A 144 21.14 -31.61 27.01
CA ASP A 144 21.94 -30.90 28.02
C ASP A 144 22.73 -29.72 27.43
N ASN A 145 22.22 -28.51 27.67
CA ASN A 145 22.85 -27.25 27.30
C ASN A 145 22.68 -26.24 28.46
N PRO A 146 23.62 -26.18 29.41
CA PRO A 146 23.55 -25.32 30.59
C PRO A 146 24.24 -23.96 30.37
N GLY A 147 23.61 -22.88 30.87
CA GLY A 147 24.15 -21.51 30.88
C GLY A 147 23.85 -20.73 29.59
N GLN A 148 23.56 -19.42 29.61
CA GLN A 148 23.72 -18.44 30.69
C GLN A 148 22.43 -17.64 30.99
N ARG A 149 22.34 -17.12 32.21
CA ARG A 149 21.37 -16.10 32.64
C ARG A 149 22.14 -14.82 32.94
N GLU A 150 21.76 -13.70 32.34
CA GLU A 150 22.15 -12.34 32.71
C GLU A 150 20.87 -11.50 32.48
N SER A 151 20.13 -11.15 33.55
CA SER A 151 20.06 -9.80 34.15
C SER A 151 19.60 -8.75 33.13
N ASP A 152 18.37 -8.22 33.16
CA ASP A 152 17.59 -7.69 34.31
C ASP A 152 18.38 -6.68 35.16
N GLU A 153 19.11 -5.79 34.49
CA GLU A 153 19.68 -4.50 34.95
C GLU A 153 19.72 -3.59 33.69
N ASP A 154 19.15 -2.38 33.53
CA ASP A 154 18.29 -1.52 34.37
C ASP A 154 17.27 -0.74 33.47
N MET A 155 16.30 -0.02 34.06
CA MET A 155 15.51 1.05 33.41
C MET A 155 15.41 2.23 34.39
N PRO A 156 15.77 3.48 34.03
CA PRO A 156 15.73 4.59 34.99
C PRO A 156 14.30 5.01 35.29
N ASP A 157 13.96 5.03 36.58
CA ASP A 157 12.73 5.64 37.08
C ASP A 157 12.69 7.12 36.68
N PHE A 158 11.64 7.51 35.96
CA PHE A 158 11.32 8.92 35.77
C PHE A 158 10.51 9.39 36.98
N ASP A 159 11.20 9.95 37.95
CA ASP A 159 10.57 10.73 39.03
C ASP A 159 9.82 11.93 38.41
N ILE A 160 8.51 11.77 38.25
CA ILE A 160 7.61 12.88 37.89
C ILE A 160 7.26 13.58 39.19
N ASP A 161 8.16 14.48 39.62
CA ASP A 161 7.95 15.25 40.85
C ASP A 161 6.67 16.10 40.77
N GLU A 162 5.91 16.02 41.85
CA GLU A 162 4.58 16.62 42.02
C GLU A 162 4.70 18.13 42.28
N ALA A 163 4.52 18.94 41.25
CA ALA A 163 4.39 20.40 41.38
C ALA A 163 2.92 20.83 41.31
N VAL A 164 2.20 20.61 42.41
CA VAL A 164 0.96 21.34 42.71
C VAL A 164 1.35 22.64 43.40
N ASP A 165 1.16 23.77 42.73
CA ASP A 165 1.12 25.08 43.38
C ASP A 165 -0.10 25.86 42.89
N ASP A 166 -1.02 26.09 43.83
CA ASP A 166 -2.14 27.02 43.70
C ASP A 166 -1.62 28.47 43.68
N GLU A 167 -1.85 29.21 42.59
CA GLU A 167 -1.97 30.67 42.70
C GLU A 167 -3.43 31.09 42.60
N SER A 168 -4.02 31.30 43.78
CA SER A 168 -5.22 32.12 43.95
C SER A 168 -4.82 33.49 44.51
N GLY A 169 -5.33 34.55 43.89
CA GLY A 169 -4.99 35.95 44.20
C GLY A 169 -4.52 36.70 42.95
N SER A 170 -5.08 37.84 42.55
CA SER A 170 -6.07 38.72 43.22
C SER A 170 -7.04 39.32 42.21
#